data_AF-A0A4Z1CM85-F1
#
_entry.id   AF-A0A4Z1CM85-F1
#
_cell.length_a   1.000
_cell.length_b   1.000
_cell.length_c   1.000
_cell.angle_alpha   90.00
_cell.angle_beta   90.00
_cell.angle_gamma   90.00
#
_symmetry.space_group_name_H-M   'P 1'
#
loop_
_entity.id
_entity.type
_entity.pdbx_description
1 polymer ?
#
loop_
_entity_poly.entity_id
_entity_poly.type
_entity_poly.pdbx_seq_one_letter_code
_entity_poly.pdbx_strand_id
1 'polypeptide(L)'
;MSGFKAFILKGNLIEIATGLIMALAFASVVSTFTAWLTGLLPETDSQLFSTAEQSFGAFLNAVVSFLIMAAVVYFFIVMPYTKAKERFFPAEEPGTPADVALLEEIRDLLRARGGAV
;
A
#
# COMPACT_ATOMS: atom_id res chain seq x y z
N MET A 1 2.93 31.05 13.23
CA MET A 1 1.92 29.97 13.34
C MET A 1 0.92 29.92 12.18
N SER A 2 0.62 31.02 11.46
CA SER A 2 -0.30 31.00 10.30
C SER A 2 0.24 30.24 9.09
N GLY A 3 1.55 30.34 8.79
CA GLY A 3 2.18 29.65 7.65
C GLY A 3 2.18 28.12 7.77
N PHE A 4 2.30 27.59 8.98
CA PHE A 4 2.23 26.13 9.24
C PHE A 4 0.82 25.58 9.03
N LYS A 5 -0.21 26.29 9.50
CA LYS A 5 -1.62 25.94 9.23
C LYS A 5 -1.93 26.00 7.73
N ALA A 6 -1.45 27.03 7.03
CA ALA A 6 -1.61 27.16 5.57
C ALA A 6 -0.88 26.05 4.78
N PHE A 7 0.24 25.54 5.31
CA PHE A 7 0.97 24.41 4.74
C PHE A 7 0.22 23.10 4.91
N ILE A 8 -0.26 22.78 6.12
CA ILE A 8 -1.06 21.57 6.39
C ILE A 8 -2.39 21.60 5.61
N LEU A 9 -3.02 22.77 5.47
CA LEU A 9 -4.27 22.92 4.72
C LEU A 9 -4.09 22.81 3.19
N LYS A 10 -2.87 22.65 2.67
CA LYS A 10 -2.69 22.17 1.30
C LYS A 10 -3.14 20.71 1.28
N GLY A 11 -4.35 20.46 0.76
CA GLY A 11 -5.08 19.18 0.90
C GLY A 11 -4.27 17.90 0.66
N ASN A 12 -3.23 17.94 -0.18
CA ASN A 12 -2.33 16.82 -0.43
C ASN A 12 -1.47 16.38 0.79
N LEU A 13 -1.13 17.29 1.72
CA LEU A 13 -0.21 16.98 2.83
C LEU A 13 -0.85 16.11 3.92
N ILE A 14 -2.14 16.30 4.19
CA ILE A 14 -2.85 15.54 5.23
C ILE A 14 -3.01 14.09 4.79
N GLU A 15 -3.41 13.85 3.54
CA GLU A 15 -3.58 12.49 2.99
C GLU A 15 -2.26 11.73 2.98
N ILE A 16 -1.17 12.36 2.54
CA ILE A 16 0.17 11.77 2.56
C ILE A 16 0.60 11.46 4.00
N ALA A 17 0.40 12.41 4.93
CA ALA A 17 0.79 12.23 6.33
C ALA A 17 0.01 11.09 6.99
N THR A 18 -1.31 11.02 6.78
CA THR A 18 -2.14 9.94 7.32
C THR A 18 -1.75 8.59 6.70
N GLY A 19 -1.50 8.53 5.40
CA GLY A 19 -1.03 7.32 4.72
C GLY A 19 0.29 6.79 5.29
N LEU A 20 1.26 7.69 5.52
CA LEU A 20 2.55 7.33 6.10
C LEU A 20 2.40 6.82 7.55
N ILE A 21 1.61 7.51 8.37
CA ILE A 21 1.38 7.11 9.77
C ILE A 21 0.74 5.72 9.83
N MET A 22 -0.27 5.46 9.00
CA MET A 22 -0.92 4.14 8.93
C MET A 22 0.04 3.05 8.46
N ALA A 23 0.87 3.34 7.46
CA ALA A 23 1.87 2.40 6.96
C ALA A 23 2.91 2.02 8.03
N LEU A 24 3.44 3.02 8.75
CA LEU A 24 4.43 2.81 9.80
C LEU A 24 3.85 2.07 11.02
N ALA A 25 2.65 2.46 11.46
CA ALA A 25 1.96 1.79 12.57
C ALA A 25 1.67 0.32 12.24
N PHE A 26 1.19 0.05 11.02
CA PHE A 26 0.90 -1.30 10.58
C PHE A 26 2.16 -2.16 10.47
N ALA A 27 3.25 -1.62 9.89
CA ALA A 27 4.52 -2.33 9.82
C ALA A 27 5.03 -2.78 11.20
N SER A 28 4.84 -1.95 12.23
CA SER A 28 5.18 -2.30 13.62
C SER A 28 4.37 -3.48 14.16
N VAL A 29 3.05 -3.51 13.91
CA VAL A 29 2.16 -4.59 14.35
C VAL A 29 2.56 -5.92 13.70
N VAL A 30 2.79 -5.94 12.39
CA VAL A 30 3.18 -7.17 11.69
C VAL A 30 4.59 -7.63 12.09
N SER A 31 5.51 -6.69 12.29
CA SER A 31 6.86 -7.00 12.77
C SER A 31 6.82 -7.66 14.16
N THR A 32 6.02 -7.12 15.08
CA THR A 32 5.85 -7.67 16.44
C THR A 32 5.20 -9.05 16.40
N PHE A 33 4.18 -9.24 15.57
CA PHE A 33 3.54 -10.54 15.37
C PHE A 33 4.50 -11.59 14.80
N THR A 34 5.33 -11.18 13.83
CA THR A 34 6.33 -12.05 13.20
C THR A 34 7.42 -12.43 14.20
N ALA A 35 7.93 -11.47 14.98
CA ALA A 35 8.93 -11.72 16.01
C ALA A 35 8.39 -12.65 17.12
N TRP A 36 7.12 -12.49 17.50
CA TRP A 36 6.45 -13.42 18.41
C TRP A 36 6.36 -14.83 17.82
N LEU A 37 6.04 -14.96 16.53
CA LEU A 37 5.96 -16.26 15.86
C LEU A 37 7.33 -16.92 15.73
N THR A 38 8.38 -16.16 15.41
CA THR A 38 9.74 -16.70 15.26
C THR A 38 10.40 -17.00 16.59
N GLY A 39 10.06 -16.25 17.65
CA GLY A 39 10.45 -16.58 19.03
C GLY A 39 9.77 -17.84 19.59
N LEU A 40 8.71 -18.34 18.93
CA LEU A 40 8.09 -19.63 19.26
C LEU A 40 8.83 -20.83 18.64
N LEU A 41 9.72 -20.59 17.67
CA LEU A 41 10.49 -21.66 17.05
C LEU A 41 11.59 -22.12 18.02
N PRO A 42 11.79 -23.42 18.20
CA PRO A 42 12.88 -23.91 19.04
C PRO A 42 14.23 -23.44 18.49
N GLU A 43 15.07 -22.95 19.39
CA GLU A 43 16.50 -22.67 19.17
C GLU A 43 17.21 -23.99 18.86
N THR A 44 17.06 -24.49 17.64
CA THR A 44 17.76 -25.71 17.21
C THR A 44 19.22 -25.37 17.00
N ASP A 45 20.12 -26.05 17.72
CA ASP A 45 21.60 -25.97 17.69
C ASP A 45 22.23 -26.38 16.33
N SER A 46 21.46 -26.25 15.25
CA SER A 46 21.91 -26.45 13.88
C SER A 46 22.58 -25.17 13.40
N GLN A 47 23.69 -25.31 12.67
CA GLN A 47 24.36 -24.19 11.98
C GLN A 47 23.42 -23.43 11.01
N LEU A 48 22.26 -24.00 10.69
CA LEU A 48 21.21 -23.42 9.85
C LEU A 48 20.16 -22.62 10.62
N PHE A 49 19.99 -22.83 11.94
CA PHE A 49 18.99 -22.16 12.77
C PHE A 49 19.55 -21.63 14.10
N SER A 50 20.87 -21.37 14.17
CA SER A 50 21.52 -20.74 15.32
C SER A 50 21.04 -19.30 15.56
N THR A 51 20.81 -18.94 16.82
CA THR A 51 20.47 -17.56 17.25
C THR A 51 21.70 -16.78 17.72
N ALA A 52 22.91 -17.33 17.53
CA ALA A 52 24.14 -16.58 17.79
C ALA A 52 24.20 -15.34 16.88
N GLU A 53 24.45 -14.16 17.47
CA GLU A 53 24.63 -12.91 16.73
C GLU A 53 25.74 -13.09 15.67
N GLN A 54 25.44 -12.66 14.43
CA GLN A 54 26.30 -12.81 13.24
C GLN A 54 26.46 -14.23 12.66
N SER A 55 25.67 -15.21 13.09
CA SER A 55 25.64 -16.54 12.45
C SER A 55 24.82 -16.53 11.14
N PHE A 56 25.12 -17.48 10.24
CA PHE A 56 24.29 -17.73 9.05
C PHE A 56 22.85 -18.16 9.44
N GLY A 57 22.69 -18.79 10.61
CA GLY A 57 21.38 -19.14 11.17
C GLY A 57 20.52 -17.92 11.51
N ALA A 58 21.11 -16.87 12.08
CA ALA A 58 20.40 -15.62 12.37
C ALA A 58 19.92 -14.93 11.07
N PHE A 59 20.72 -14.98 10.01
CA PHE A 59 20.31 -14.49 8.68
C PHE A 59 19.16 -15.31 8.09
N LEU A 60 19.23 -16.64 8.15
CA LEU A 60 18.16 -17.51 7.63
C LEU A 60 16.86 -17.32 8.43
N ASN A 61 16.95 -17.14 9.75
CA ASN A 61 15.81 -16.79 10.59
C ASN A 61 15.20 -15.43 10.17
N ALA A 62 16.02 -14.42 9.89
CA ALA A 62 15.54 -13.14 9.39
C ALA A 62 14.83 -13.27 8.02
N VAL A 63 15.33 -14.13 7.12
CA VAL A 63 14.67 -14.41 5.84
C VAL A 63 13.32 -15.10 6.03
N VAL A 64 13.26 -16.12 6.91
CA VAL A 64 12.01 -16.81 7.26
C VAL A 64 11.01 -15.83 7.88
N SER A 65 11.47 -14.99 8.81
CA SER A 65 10.68 -13.91 9.42
C SER A 65 10.13 -12.96 8.35
N PHE A 66 10.97 -12.54 7.39
CA PHE A 66 10.54 -11.67 6.29
C PHE A 66 9.46 -12.31 5.41
N LEU A 67 9.59 -13.60 5.08
CA LEU A 67 8.60 -14.32 4.29
C LEU A 67 7.27 -14.47 5.04
N ILE A 68 7.32 -14.76 6.33
CA ILE A 68 6.14 -14.80 7.20
C ILE A 68 5.47 -13.43 7.24
N MET A 69 6.23 -12.35 7.47
CA MET A 69 5.72 -10.98 7.47
C MET A 69 5.03 -10.66 6.14
N ALA A 70 5.67 -10.96 5.01
CA ALA A 70 5.09 -10.74 3.69
C ALA A 70 3.79 -11.53 3.48
N ALA A 71 3.73 -12.78 3.94
CA ALA A 71 2.53 -13.62 3.86
C ALA A 71 1.37 -13.04 4.67
N VAL A 72 1.63 -12.55 5.90
CA VAL A 72 0.61 -11.92 6.75
C VAL A 72 0.08 -10.64 6.10
N VAL A 73 0.96 -9.77 5.60
CA VAL A 73 0.55 -8.54 4.90
C VAL A 73 -0.31 -8.86 3.67
N TYR A 74 0.11 -9.84 2.86
CA TYR A 74 -0.62 -10.22 1.67
C TYR A 74 -2.01 -10.79 2.01
N PHE A 75 -2.09 -11.72 2.96
CA PHE A 75 -3.34 -12.42 3.26
C PHE A 75 -4.35 -11.55 4.03
N PHE A 76 -3.89 -10.75 4.99
CA PHE A 76 -4.77 -9.94 5.85
C PHE A 76 -5.05 -8.53 5.33
N ILE A 77 -4.21 -7.99 4.45
CA ILE A 77 -4.46 -6.66 3.86
C ILE A 77 -4.72 -6.77 2.37
N VAL A 78 -3.76 -7.27 1.60
CA VAL A 78 -3.83 -7.15 0.13
C VAL A 78 -5.04 -7.92 -0.40
N MET A 79 -5.25 -9.17 0.03
CA MET A 79 -6.37 -10.00 -0.42
C MET A 79 -7.76 -9.45 -0.05
N PRO A 80 -8.07 -9.05 1.20
CA PRO A 80 -9.35 -8.45 1.49
C PRO A 80 -9.49 -7.07 0.86
N TYR A 81 -8.40 -6.30 0.72
CA TYR A 81 -8.43 -5.01 0.03
C TYR A 81 -8.75 -5.16 -1.45
N THR A 82 -8.13 -6.10 -2.17
CA THR A 82 -8.43 -6.37 -3.58
C THR A 82 -9.86 -6.86 -3.75
N LYS A 83 -10.30 -7.80 -2.90
CA LYS A 83 -11.67 -8.33 -2.92
C LYS A 83 -12.72 -7.27 -2.57
N ALA A 84 -12.44 -6.39 -1.60
CA ALA A 84 -13.31 -5.27 -1.25
C ALA A 84 -13.33 -4.22 -2.37
N LYS A 85 -12.17 -3.90 -2.97
CA LYS A 85 -12.08 -2.99 -4.10
C LYS A 85 -12.95 -3.49 -5.26
N GLU A 86 -12.86 -4.75 -5.63
CA GLU A 86 -13.71 -5.36 -6.67
C GLU A 86 -15.22 -5.28 -6.34
N ARG A 87 -15.57 -5.31 -5.06
CA ARG A 87 -16.97 -5.31 -4.61
C ARG A 87 -17.59 -3.92 -4.43
N PHE A 88 -16.81 -2.95 -3.96
CA PHE A 88 -17.28 -1.60 -3.62
C PHE A 88 -16.87 -0.54 -4.65
N PHE A 89 -15.85 -0.82 -5.45
CA PHE A 89 -15.38 -0.02 -6.58
C PHE A 89 -15.16 -0.94 -7.78
N PRO A 90 -16.21 -1.62 -8.30
CA PRO A 90 -16.09 -2.32 -9.57
C PRO A 90 -15.51 -1.31 -10.54
N ALA A 91 -14.39 -1.65 -11.20
CA ALA A 91 -13.65 -0.71 -12.03
C ALA A 91 -14.63 0.05 -12.91
N GLU A 92 -14.90 1.32 -12.58
CA GLU A 92 -15.45 2.25 -13.55
C GLU A 92 -14.41 2.19 -14.66
N GLU A 93 -14.78 1.64 -15.83
CA GLU A 93 -14.06 1.88 -17.08
C GLU A 93 -13.61 3.32 -16.99
N PRO A 94 -12.28 3.60 -16.99
CA PRO A 94 -11.73 4.86 -16.52
C PRO A 94 -12.62 5.97 -17.04
N GLY A 95 -13.53 6.41 -16.16
CA GLY A 95 -14.65 7.23 -16.59
C GLY A 95 -13.94 8.43 -17.15
N THR A 96 -14.09 8.68 -18.45
CA THR A 96 -13.39 9.76 -19.10
C THR A 96 -13.53 10.94 -18.16
N PRO A 97 -12.41 11.47 -17.58
CA PRO A 97 -12.49 12.52 -16.58
C PRO A 97 -13.50 13.57 -17.05
N ALA A 98 -14.24 14.23 -16.17
CA ALA A 98 -15.27 15.18 -16.62
C ALA A 98 -14.73 16.14 -17.70
N ASP A 99 -13.44 16.49 -17.60
CA ASP A 99 -12.66 17.19 -18.62
C ASP A 99 -12.60 16.46 -19.98
N VAL A 100 -12.32 15.16 -20.03
CA VAL A 100 -12.31 14.36 -21.25
C VAL A 100 -13.72 14.19 -21.83
N ALA A 101 -14.77 14.01 -21.01
CA ALA A 101 -16.15 14.00 -21.49
C ALA A 101 -16.55 15.36 -22.11
N LEU A 102 -16.20 16.46 -21.45
CA LEU A 102 -16.36 17.81 -21.99
C LEU A 102 -15.55 18.02 -23.28
N LEU A 103 -14.34 17.48 -23.36
CA LEU A 103 -13.51 17.56 -24.58
C LEU A 103 -14.11 16.75 -25.73
N GLU A 104 -14.79 15.63 -25.46
CA GLU A 104 -15.54 14.88 -26.47
C GLU A 104 -16.76 15.66 -26.96
N GLU A 105 -17.53 16.25 -26.05
CA GLU A 105 -18.65 17.13 -26.41
C GLU A 105 -18.17 18.33 -27.24
N ILE A 106 -17.08 19.00 -26.83
CA ILE A 106 -16.48 20.11 -27.58
C ILE A 106 -16.00 19.63 -28.97
N ARG A 107 -15.34 18.47 -29.07
CA ARG A 107 -14.91 17.88 -30.34
C ARG A 107 -16.11 17.67 -31.27
N ASP A 108 -17.20 17.14 -30.74
CA ASP A 108 -18.38 16.81 -31.53
C ASP A 108 -19.14 18.06 -31.96
N LEU A 109 -19.23 19.08 -31.09
CA LEU A 109 -19.75 20.41 -31.43
C LEU A 109 -18.89 21.12 -32.48
N LEU A 110 -17.57 21.00 -32.42
CA LEU A 110 -16.66 21.57 -33.42
C LEU A 110 -16.73 20.84 -34.76
N ARG A 111 -16.88 19.51 -34.77
CA ARG A 111 -17.13 18.74 -36.00
C ARG A 111 -18.44 19.13 -36.65
N ALA A 112 -19.51 19.26 -35.86
CA ALA A 112 -20.81 19.70 -36.35
C ALA A 112 -20.77 21.12 -36.95
N ARG A 113 -19.94 22.02 -36.37
CA ARG A 113 -19.75 23.39 -36.88
C ARG A 113 -18.78 23.48 -38.07
N GLY A 114 -17.76 22.63 -38.11
CA GLY A 114 -16.71 22.61 -39.13
C GLY A 114 -17.07 21.88 -40.43
N GLY A 115 -18.25 21.28 -40.52
CA GLY A 115 -18.81 20.71 -41.76
C GLY A 115 -19.75 21.65 -42.53
N ALA A 116 -19.88 22.91 -42.11
CA ALA A 116 -20.79 23.90 -42.68
C ALA A 116 -20.10 25.01 -43.50
N VAL A 117 -18.88 24.76 -44.02
CA VAL A 117 -18.19 25.61 -45.00
C VAL A 117 -17.62 24.75 -46.12
#